data_AF-A0A9P4NPA3-F1
#
_entry.id   AF-A0A9P4NPA3-F1
#
_cell.length_a   1.000
_cell.length_b   1.000
_cell.length_c   1.000
_cell.angle_alpha   90.00
_cell.angle_beta   90.00
_cell.angle_gamma   90.00
#
_symmetry.space_group_name_H-M   'P 1'
#
loop_
_entity.id
_entity.type
_entity.pdbx_description
1 polymer ?
#
loop_
_entity_poly.entity_id
_entity_poly.type
_entity_poly.pdbx_seq_one_letter_code
_entity_poly.pdbx_strand_id
1 'polypeptide(L)'
;MASAARIRPLGSSTLSVPTNLSITSSRRTFASASRLSSFTTRPRGAPRTAFNKPLLRQSFRRTESTQAPIVKKSSGFRTFLRWTWRLTYLSALGGTAYVCYGIWESRHPPDQSDPDPSKKTLVVLGTGWGSVSLLKNLDTENYNVIVISPRNYFLFTPLLPSCTTGTIEHRSIMEPVRNFLRHKKASVKFYEAEATRIDYEKRIVFINDDSEIKGEINSTEVPFDMLVVGVGAENATFGIPGVREHGMFLKEVGDAQQIRKRIMDCCETATFKDQSPEEVKRLLHMVVVGGGPTGVEFAGELQDFFESDLKKWIPEIVDNFHVTLVEALPNVLPMFSKQLIEYTEKTFDEEKITIRTRTMVKNVTDKYIEAQSTGPDGKPKLEKIPYGLLVWATGNALRPVVKDLMGQIPAQKESRRGLAVNEYLVVKGTENIWAVGDCAIANYAPTAQVAAQEGAFLARLFNQMAKTIEIEDELKQCSDAQERAPTKEARDQVFMQIKELQKRLRRVKQIGPFEYSHQGSLAYIGSEKAVADISWLTGNFATGGTLTYFFWRSAYLSMCFSTRNRVLVVVDWIKSKLFGRDVSRE
;
A
#
# COMPACT_ATOMS: atom_id res chain seq x y z
N MET A 1 -57.50 10.54 37.69
CA MET A 1 -56.61 11.39 38.52
C MET A 1 -55.52 11.91 37.58
N ALA A 2 -55.81 13.01 36.87
CA ALA A 2 -55.36 14.38 37.16
C ALA A 2 -53.83 14.50 36.94
N SER A 3 -53.29 15.32 36.03
CA SER A 3 -53.71 16.68 35.67
C SER A 3 -53.37 17.03 34.21
N ALA A 4 -54.23 17.87 33.65
CA ALA A 4 -54.16 18.46 32.31
C ALA A 4 -53.32 19.75 32.29
N ALA A 5 -52.86 20.16 31.10
CA ALA A 5 -53.03 21.52 30.59
C ALA A 5 -52.55 21.64 29.12
N ARG A 6 -53.48 21.96 28.22
CA ARG A 6 -53.24 22.65 26.93
C ARG A 6 -53.71 24.08 27.11
N ILE A 7 -52.92 25.09 26.72
CA ILE A 7 -53.41 26.37 26.17
C ILE A 7 -52.39 26.87 25.12
N ARG A 8 -52.90 27.44 24.04
CA ARG A 8 -52.21 27.95 22.83
C ARG A 8 -52.51 29.47 22.69
N PRO A 9 -52.12 30.16 21.60
CA PRO A 9 -51.16 31.27 21.50
C PRO A 9 -51.77 32.69 21.42
N LEU A 10 -50.93 33.73 21.30
CA LEU A 10 -51.11 35.12 20.74
C LEU A 10 -49.93 35.96 21.30
N GLY A 11 -49.23 36.89 20.64
CA GLY A 11 -49.44 37.65 19.41
C GLY A 11 -49.14 39.14 19.70
N SER A 12 -48.08 39.70 19.08
CA SER A 12 -47.73 41.15 18.98
C SER A 12 -47.40 41.89 20.30
N SER A 13 -46.57 42.93 20.39
CA SER A 13 -46.39 44.11 19.54
C SER A 13 -45.15 44.92 20.01
N THR A 14 -44.25 45.34 19.10
CA THR A 14 -43.88 46.75 18.73
C THR A 14 -43.33 47.66 19.84
N LEU A 15 -42.27 48.47 19.70
CA LEU A 15 -42.01 49.54 18.72
C LEU A 15 -40.69 50.26 19.13
N SER A 16 -39.82 50.63 18.18
CA SER A 16 -39.31 52.02 18.01
C SER A 16 -38.29 52.12 16.86
N VAL A 17 -38.80 52.62 15.73
CA VAL A 17 -38.16 53.26 14.55
C VAL A 17 -38.07 54.78 14.95
N PRO A 18 -37.36 55.75 14.29
CA PRO A 18 -37.31 55.81 12.83
C PRO A 18 -36.17 56.54 12.05
N THR A 19 -36.12 56.17 10.77
CA THR A 19 -35.98 56.96 9.52
C THR A 19 -34.93 58.06 9.32
N ASN A 20 -34.26 57.97 8.16
CA ASN A 20 -34.30 58.94 7.04
C ASN A 20 -33.64 58.24 5.81
N LEU A 21 -34.01 58.38 4.54
CA LEU A 21 -35.07 59.10 3.84
C LEU A 21 -35.17 58.51 2.41
N SER A 22 -36.35 58.65 1.83
CA SER A 22 -36.88 58.18 0.54
C SER A 22 -36.39 59.00 -0.68
N ILE A 23 -36.09 58.39 -1.84
CA ILE A 23 -36.96 58.21 -3.04
C ILE A 23 -36.80 59.27 -4.17
N THR A 24 -36.46 58.77 -5.37
CA THR A 24 -36.70 59.23 -6.76
C THR A 24 -36.30 60.63 -7.22
N SER A 25 -35.59 60.71 -8.35
CA SER A 25 -36.19 60.86 -9.69
C SER A 25 -35.12 61.21 -10.74
N SER A 26 -35.50 60.97 -11.99
CA SER A 26 -34.68 60.91 -13.21
C SER A 26 -34.78 62.20 -14.03
N ARG A 27 -33.70 62.57 -14.76
CA ARG A 27 -33.68 62.88 -16.22
C ARG A 27 -32.47 63.73 -16.69
N ARG A 28 -31.92 63.25 -17.82
CA ARG A 28 -31.40 63.97 -19.02
C ARG A 28 -30.06 64.72 -18.87
N THR A 29 -29.14 64.70 -19.83
CA THR A 29 -29.33 64.97 -21.28
C THR A 29 -28.20 64.43 -22.19
N PHE A 30 -28.65 63.92 -23.35
CA PHE A 30 -28.15 64.06 -24.74
C PHE A 30 -26.84 63.45 -25.25
N ALA A 31 -26.95 63.07 -26.52
CA ALA A 31 -26.11 62.18 -27.32
C ALA A 31 -25.58 62.89 -28.57
N SER A 32 -24.52 62.34 -29.16
CA SER A 32 -24.23 62.29 -30.61
C SER A 32 -22.98 61.41 -30.82
N ALA A 33 -23.06 60.23 -31.45
CA ALA A 33 -22.86 59.94 -32.89
C ALA A 33 -21.41 60.27 -33.37
N SER A 34 -20.70 59.56 -34.25
CA SER A 34 -20.82 58.29 -34.99
C SER A 34 -19.56 58.12 -35.88
N ARG A 35 -19.31 56.91 -36.42
CA ARG A 35 -18.58 56.55 -37.69
C ARG A 35 -17.04 56.52 -37.78
N LEU A 36 -16.53 55.29 -37.99
CA LEU A 36 -15.83 54.69 -39.16
C LEU A 36 -14.80 55.46 -40.04
N SER A 37 -13.76 54.69 -40.42
CA SER A 37 -12.92 54.73 -41.67
C SER A 37 -11.81 55.80 -41.74
N SER A 38 -10.64 55.64 -42.38
CA SER A 38 -9.97 54.57 -43.17
C SER A 38 -8.52 55.01 -43.50
N PHE A 39 -7.66 54.03 -43.78
CA PHE A 39 -6.44 54.03 -44.64
C PHE A 39 -5.84 55.33 -45.20
N THR A 40 -4.50 55.45 -45.13
CA THR A 40 -3.57 55.89 -46.22
C THR A 40 -2.11 55.80 -45.74
N THR A 41 -1.29 54.87 -46.23
CA THR A 41 -0.32 54.96 -47.36
C THR A 41 0.93 55.84 -47.16
N ARG A 42 2.09 55.17 -47.23
CA ARG A 42 3.45 55.70 -47.49
C ARG A 42 3.52 56.35 -48.89
N PRO A 43 4.41 57.33 -49.13
CA PRO A 43 5.48 57.06 -50.09
C PRO A 43 6.85 57.74 -49.81
N ARG A 44 7.83 57.34 -50.64
CA ARG A 44 9.27 57.71 -50.73
C ARG A 44 9.52 59.12 -51.30
N GLY A 45 10.72 59.67 -51.02
CA GLY A 45 11.38 60.69 -51.85
C GLY A 45 12.76 61.12 -51.28
N ALA A 46 13.81 61.10 -52.12
CA ALA A 46 15.25 61.33 -51.86
C ALA A 46 15.63 62.85 -51.91
N PRO A 47 16.90 63.37 -52.07
CA PRO A 47 18.21 62.75 -52.41
C PRO A 47 19.54 63.34 -51.79
N ARG A 48 20.65 62.64 -52.13
CA ARG A 48 22.11 62.96 -52.40
C ARG A 48 22.70 64.36 -52.07
N THR A 49 23.99 64.54 -51.70
CA THR A 49 25.26 64.40 -52.49
C THR A 49 26.53 64.57 -51.59
N ALA A 50 27.59 63.75 -51.67
CA ALA A 50 28.90 63.88 -52.41
C ALA A 50 29.93 64.84 -51.74
N PHE A 51 31.27 64.69 -51.66
CA PHE A 51 32.42 64.13 -52.43
C PHE A 51 33.60 63.90 -51.42
N ASN A 52 34.72 63.16 -51.62
CA ASN A 52 35.67 63.14 -52.74
C ASN A 52 36.62 61.90 -52.73
N LYS A 53 37.07 61.50 -53.92
CA LYS A 53 38.03 60.41 -54.32
C LYS A 53 39.49 60.97 -54.43
N PRO A 54 40.59 60.26 -54.83
CA PRO A 54 40.70 59.13 -55.79
C PRO A 54 41.80 58.01 -55.54
N LEU A 55 41.57 56.78 -56.06
CA LEU A 55 42.30 56.03 -57.14
C LEU A 55 43.75 55.60 -56.81
N LEU A 56 44.15 54.32 -56.90
CA LEU A 56 44.49 53.63 -58.17
C LEU A 56 44.71 52.10 -57.98
N ARG A 57 44.65 51.42 -59.12
CA ARG A 57 44.63 49.98 -59.43
C ARG A 57 45.90 49.15 -59.13
N GLN A 58 45.65 47.84 -59.05
CA GLN A 58 46.35 46.69 -59.69
C GLN A 58 47.38 45.85 -58.91
N SER A 59 46.94 44.61 -58.58
CA SER A 59 47.57 43.29 -58.83
C SER A 59 49.07 43.08 -58.59
N PHE A 60 49.43 42.16 -57.68
CA PHE A 60 49.98 40.81 -57.94
C PHE A 60 50.54 40.12 -56.67
N ARG A 61 50.34 38.78 -56.60
CA ARG A 61 51.12 37.72 -55.90
C ARG A 61 51.17 37.63 -54.36
N ARG A 62 50.32 36.73 -53.85
CA ARG A 62 50.59 35.54 -52.99
C ARG A 62 51.94 35.49 -52.23
N THR A 63 51.83 35.52 -50.90
CA THR A 63 52.67 34.70 -50.01
C THR A 63 51.75 34.02 -48.98
N GLU A 64 51.84 32.70 -48.91
CA GLU A 64 51.07 31.86 -48.02
C GLU A 64 51.44 32.13 -46.55
N SER A 65 50.44 32.36 -45.72
CA SER A 65 50.46 31.89 -44.34
C SER A 65 49.25 30.97 -44.16
N THR A 66 49.53 29.68 -44.05
CA THR A 66 48.56 28.64 -43.75
C THR A 66 48.04 28.81 -42.32
N GLN A 67 47.00 29.61 -42.13
CA GLN A 67 46.09 29.40 -41.00
C GLN A 67 44.97 28.49 -41.48
N ALA A 68 45.05 27.21 -41.10
CA ALA A 68 43.94 26.29 -41.25
C ALA A 68 42.69 26.87 -40.56
N PRO A 69 41.49 26.81 -41.17
CA PRO A 69 40.28 27.22 -40.49
C PRO A 69 40.08 26.33 -39.26
N ILE A 70 40.02 26.94 -38.07
CA ILE A 70 39.61 26.26 -36.85
C ILE A 70 38.18 25.78 -37.07
N VAL A 71 38.00 24.51 -37.41
CA VAL A 71 36.69 23.87 -37.47
C VAL A 71 36.17 23.84 -36.04
N LYS A 72 35.21 24.73 -35.71
CA LYS A 72 34.45 24.66 -34.45
C LYS A 72 33.64 23.36 -34.41
N LYS A 73 34.24 22.26 -33.95
CA LYS A 73 33.52 21.06 -33.52
C LYS A 73 32.74 21.37 -32.23
N SER A 74 31.54 21.96 -32.33
CA SER A 74 30.62 22.04 -31.17
C SER A 74 29.11 22.00 -31.51
N SER A 75 28.74 21.58 -32.72
CA SER A 75 27.33 21.49 -33.14
C SER A 75 26.60 20.25 -32.57
N GLY A 76 27.29 19.10 -32.49
CA GLY A 76 26.69 17.83 -32.06
C GLY A 76 26.26 17.84 -30.58
N PHE A 77 27.09 18.38 -29.69
CA PHE A 77 26.80 18.41 -28.25
C PHE A 77 25.63 19.35 -27.91
N ARG A 78 25.55 20.53 -28.55
CA ARG A 78 24.41 21.45 -28.36
C ARG A 78 23.11 20.89 -28.94
N THR A 79 23.19 20.18 -30.07
CA THR A 79 22.03 19.53 -30.67
C THR A 79 21.56 18.36 -29.81
N PHE A 80 22.48 17.52 -29.34
CA PHE A 80 22.22 16.46 -28.36
C PHE A 80 21.57 17.02 -27.10
N LEU A 81 22.11 18.07 -26.49
CA LEU A 81 21.57 18.70 -25.28
C LEU A 81 20.15 19.29 -25.50
N ARG A 82 19.88 19.83 -26.70
CA ARG A 82 18.53 20.31 -27.06
C ARG A 82 17.55 19.16 -27.23
N TRP A 83 17.97 18.04 -27.81
CA TRP A 83 17.14 16.85 -27.94
C TRP A 83 16.90 16.16 -26.61
N THR A 84 17.92 16.03 -25.75
CA THR A 84 17.74 15.51 -24.39
C THR A 84 16.81 16.41 -23.60
N TRP A 85 16.99 17.74 -23.62
CA TRP A 85 16.07 18.66 -22.94
C TRP A 85 14.63 18.55 -23.46
N ARG A 86 14.43 18.47 -24.77
CA ARG A 86 13.09 18.27 -25.36
C ARG A 86 12.46 16.95 -24.93
N LEU A 87 13.25 15.86 -24.95
CA LEU A 87 12.77 14.56 -24.50
C LEU A 87 12.42 14.58 -23.02
N THR A 88 13.28 15.16 -22.17
CA THR A 88 13.01 15.34 -20.74
C THR A 88 11.74 16.15 -20.50
N TYR A 89 11.56 17.27 -21.21
CA TYR A 89 10.37 18.11 -21.09
C TYR A 89 9.09 17.39 -21.54
N LEU A 90 9.13 16.72 -22.69
CA LEU A 90 7.98 15.95 -23.19
C LEU A 90 7.63 14.78 -22.26
N SER A 91 8.64 14.07 -21.74
CA SER A 91 8.45 13.01 -20.75
C SER A 91 7.87 13.54 -19.44
N ALA A 92 8.34 14.71 -18.96
CA ALA A 92 7.79 15.33 -17.77
C ALA A 92 6.33 15.78 -17.97
N LEU A 93 6.01 16.37 -19.13
CA LEU A 93 4.65 16.76 -19.48
C LEU A 93 3.72 15.54 -19.61
N GLY A 94 4.16 14.50 -20.32
CA GLY A 94 3.43 13.25 -20.46
C GLY A 94 3.23 12.53 -19.13
N GLY A 95 4.27 12.47 -18.29
CA GLY A 95 4.19 11.91 -16.94
C GLY A 95 3.24 12.69 -16.04
N THR A 96 3.27 14.03 -16.10
CA THR A 96 2.34 14.88 -15.35
C THR A 96 0.90 14.65 -15.82
N ALA A 97 0.67 14.63 -17.14
CA ALA A 97 -0.65 14.34 -17.70
C ALA A 97 -1.17 12.95 -17.28
N TYR A 98 -0.31 11.92 -17.29
CA TYR A 98 -0.65 10.58 -16.83
C TYR A 98 -1.04 10.55 -15.35
N VAL A 99 -0.27 11.21 -14.49
CA VAL A 99 -0.58 11.30 -13.05
C VAL A 99 -1.88 12.07 -12.83
N CYS A 100 -2.07 13.23 -13.49
CA CYS A 100 -3.29 14.01 -13.40
C CYS A 100 -4.52 13.22 -13.87
N TYR A 101 -4.40 12.47 -14.97
CA TYR A 101 -5.46 11.59 -15.46
C TYR A 101 -5.78 10.49 -14.45
N GLY A 102 -4.78 9.80 -13.90
CA GLY A 102 -5.00 8.77 -12.88
C GLY A 102 -5.64 9.30 -11.59
N ILE A 103 -5.32 10.53 -11.18
CA ILE A 103 -5.98 11.19 -10.05
C ILE A 103 -7.42 11.55 -10.40
N TRP A 104 -7.67 12.06 -11.61
CA TRP A 104 -9.01 12.36 -12.09
C TRP A 104 -9.88 11.09 -12.12
N GLU A 105 -9.38 10.03 -12.74
CA GLU A 105 -10.07 8.73 -12.84
C GLU A 105 -10.45 8.21 -11.45
N SER A 106 -9.49 8.19 -10.50
CA SER A 106 -9.72 7.73 -9.12
C SER A 106 -10.81 8.52 -8.36
N ARG A 107 -11.17 9.73 -8.81
CA ARG A 107 -12.19 10.58 -8.19
C ARG A 107 -13.55 10.52 -8.88
N HIS A 108 -13.63 9.88 -10.06
CA HIS A 108 -14.84 9.82 -10.88
C HIS A 108 -15.21 8.35 -11.14
N PRO A 109 -15.68 7.63 -10.10
CA PRO A 109 -16.10 6.24 -10.29
C PRO A 109 -17.29 6.16 -11.25
N PRO A 110 -17.34 5.16 -12.13
CA PRO A 110 -18.50 4.92 -13.00
C PRO A 110 -19.73 4.50 -12.18
N ASP A 111 -20.89 4.56 -12.83
CA ASP A 111 -22.08 3.89 -12.33
C ASP A 111 -21.88 2.38 -12.37
N GLN A 112 -22.45 1.68 -11.39
CA GLN A 112 -22.30 0.24 -11.23
C GLN A 112 -23.66 -0.43 -11.43
N SER A 113 -23.68 -1.58 -12.09
CA SER A 113 -24.90 -2.38 -12.19
C SER A 113 -25.30 -2.95 -10.82
N ASP A 114 -26.60 -3.07 -10.60
CA ASP A 114 -27.15 -3.68 -9.40
C ASP A 114 -26.87 -5.20 -9.35
N PRO A 115 -26.82 -5.80 -8.15
CA PRO A 115 -26.66 -7.25 -8.00
C PRO A 115 -27.75 -8.04 -8.73
N ASP A 116 -27.35 -9.11 -9.41
CA ASP A 116 -28.23 -9.99 -10.19
C ASP A 116 -28.54 -11.25 -9.38
N PRO A 117 -29.79 -11.47 -8.91
CA PRO A 117 -30.13 -12.62 -8.08
C PRO A 117 -29.86 -14.00 -8.70
N SER A 118 -29.67 -14.09 -10.02
CA SER A 118 -29.33 -15.35 -10.70
C SER A 118 -27.85 -15.74 -10.56
N LYS A 119 -26.98 -14.80 -10.17
CA LYS A 119 -25.53 -15.02 -10.04
C LYS A 119 -25.16 -15.51 -8.65
N LYS A 120 -24.11 -16.31 -8.60
CA LYS A 120 -23.55 -16.82 -7.35
C LYS A 120 -23.02 -15.68 -6.46
N THR A 121 -23.26 -15.80 -5.17
CA THR A 121 -22.76 -14.87 -4.14
C THR A 121 -21.36 -15.28 -3.70
N LEU A 122 -20.37 -14.42 -3.98
CA LEU A 122 -18.99 -14.57 -3.57
C LEU A 122 -18.70 -13.67 -2.36
N VAL A 123 -18.48 -14.27 -1.21
CA VAL A 123 -18.05 -13.57 0.01
C VAL A 123 -16.54 -13.60 0.11
N VAL A 124 -15.92 -12.43 0.30
CA VAL A 124 -14.47 -12.26 0.51
C VAL A 124 -14.25 -11.68 1.90
N LEU A 125 -13.53 -12.42 2.76
CA LEU A 125 -13.15 -11.98 4.10
C LEU A 125 -11.78 -11.31 4.06
N GLY A 126 -11.68 -10.14 4.69
CA GLY A 126 -10.45 -9.37 4.82
C GLY A 126 -10.18 -8.40 3.67
N THR A 127 -9.39 -7.37 3.97
CA THR A 127 -8.97 -6.29 3.06
C THR A 127 -7.44 -6.18 3.03
N GLY A 128 -6.75 -7.32 3.17
CA GLY A 128 -5.29 -7.45 3.09
C GLY A 128 -4.79 -7.79 1.69
N TRP A 129 -3.51 -8.13 1.58
CA TRP A 129 -2.82 -8.42 0.32
C TRP A 129 -3.52 -9.44 -0.59
N GLY A 130 -3.94 -10.58 -0.03
CA GLY A 130 -4.62 -11.63 -0.79
C GLY A 130 -5.98 -11.21 -1.30
N SER A 131 -6.87 -10.77 -0.40
CA SER A 131 -8.23 -10.36 -0.74
C SER A 131 -8.25 -9.18 -1.71
N VAL A 132 -7.40 -8.18 -1.50
CA VAL A 132 -7.36 -6.99 -2.36
C VAL A 132 -6.76 -7.31 -3.74
N SER A 133 -5.77 -8.21 -3.82
CA SER A 133 -5.24 -8.67 -5.11
C SER A 133 -6.26 -9.47 -5.92
N LEU A 134 -7.06 -10.31 -5.24
CA LEU A 134 -8.22 -10.98 -5.83
C LEU A 134 -9.22 -9.94 -6.34
N LEU A 135 -9.69 -9.06 -5.46
CA LEU A 135 -10.72 -8.09 -5.79
C LEU A 135 -10.29 -7.18 -6.93
N LYS A 136 -9.02 -6.76 -7.01
CA LYS A 136 -8.52 -5.89 -8.10
C LYS A 136 -8.67 -6.54 -9.48
N ASN A 137 -8.43 -7.84 -9.59
CA ASN A 137 -8.41 -8.56 -10.87
C ASN A 137 -9.70 -9.36 -11.16
N LEU A 138 -10.59 -9.51 -10.17
CA LEU A 138 -11.88 -10.17 -10.33
C LEU A 138 -12.80 -9.34 -11.23
N ASP A 139 -13.44 -10.00 -12.18
CA ASP A 139 -14.54 -9.45 -12.95
C ASP A 139 -15.85 -9.63 -12.18
N THR A 140 -16.29 -8.53 -11.58
CA THR A 140 -17.47 -8.49 -10.70
C THR A 140 -18.77 -8.69 -11.45
N GLU A 141 -18.79 -8.59 -12.78
CA GLU A 141 -20.00 -8.87 -13.56
C GLU A 141 -20.42 -10.34 -13.46
N ASN A 142 -19.50 -11.24 -13.07
CA ASN A 142 -19.75 -12.67 -13.00
C ASN A 142 -20.37 -13.14 -11.67
N TYR A 143 -20.35 -12.30 -10.63
CA TYR A 143 -20.70 -12.70 -9.25
C TYR A 143 -21.36 -11.57 -8.47
N ASN A 144 -22.22 -11.91 -7.50
CA ASN A 144 -22.63 -10.97 -6.47
C ASN A 144 -21.55 -10.93 -5.38
N VAL A 145 -20.72 -9.88 -5.38
CA VAL A 145 -19.55 -9.82 -4.49
C VAL A 145 -19.89 -9.08 -3.20
N ILE A 146 -19.58 -9.71 -2.07
CA ILE A 146 -19.68 -9.14 -0.72
C ILE A 146 -18.30 -9.20 -0.08
N VAL A 147 -17.80 -8.07 0.41
CA VAL A 147 -16.53 -7.96 1.13
C VAL A 147 -16.81 -7.64 2.59
N ILE A 148 -16.24 -8.41 3.50
CA ILE A 148 -16.40 -8.25 4.95
C ILE A 148 -15.01 -8.06 5.57
N SER A 149 -14.80 -6.95 6.25
CA SER A 149 -13.59 -6.73 7.03
C SER A 149 -13.80 -5.64 8.08
N PRO A 150 -13.23 -5.76 9.28
CA PRO A 150 -13.29 -4.67 10.28
C PRO A 150 -12.43 -3.47 9.87
N ARG A 151 -11.67 -3.59 8.77
CA ARG A 151 -10.78 -2.55 8.25
C ARG A 151 -11.24 -2.09 6.88
N ASN A 152 -11.66 -0.83 6.77
CA ASN A 152 -12.17 -0.24 5.53
C ASN A 152 -11.08 0.26 4.55
N TYR A 153 -9.82 -0.09 4.78
CA TYR A 153 -8.69 0.25 3.92
C TYR A 153 -7.76 -0.96 3.72
N PHE A 154 -7.10 -0.98 2.57
CA PHE A 154 -5.90 -1.77 2.33
C PHE A 154 -4.70 -1.07 2.99
N LEU A 155 -3.83 -1.84 3.62
CA LEU A 155 -2.58 -1.37 4.23
C LEU A 155 -1.37 -1.92 3.46
N PHE A 156 -0.53 -1.02 2.94
CA PHE A 156 0.74 -1.38 2.33
C PHE A 156 1.79 -1.65 3.42
N THR A 157 1.69 -2.83 4.03
CA THR A 157 2.46 -3.23 5.22
C THR A 157 3.99 -3.08 5.15
N PRO A 158 4.68 -3.20 3.98
CA PRO A 158 6.13 -3.09 3.97
C PRO A 158 6.69 -1.72 4.31
N LEU A 159 5.88 -0.66 4.20
CA LEU A 159 6.30 0.70 4.58
C LEU A 159 5.77 1.10 5.97
N LEU A 160 5.14 0.17 6.71
CA LEU A 160 4.63 0.42 8.05
C LEU A 160 5.74 0.77 9.07
N PRO A 161 6.94 0.15 9.05
CA PRO A 161 8.03 0.56 9.94
C PRO A 161 8.37 2.05 9.81
N SER A 162 8.39 2.59 8.58
CA SER A 162 8.65 4.01 8.31
C SER A 162 7.58 4.97 8.88
N CYS A 163 6.38 4.47 9.20
CA CYS A 163 5.33 5.28 9.83
C CYS A 163 5.54 5.48 11.34
N THR A 164 6.32 4.63 11.98
CA THR A 164 6.60 4.73 13.42
C THR A 164 7.46 5.95 13.78
N THR A 165 8.25 6.44 12.81
CA THR A 165 9.20 7.55 12.98
C THR A 165 8.82 8.79 12.17
N GLY A 166 7.76 8.73 11.36
CA GLY A 166 7.34 9.86 10.52
C GLY A 166 8.15 10.04 9.23
N THR A 167 8.93 9.03 8.83
CA THR A 167 9.54 8.98 7.48
C THR A 167 8.45 8.96 6.39
N ILE A 168 7.36 8.24 6.66
CA ILE A 168 6.16 8.16 5.82
C ILE A 168 4.91 8.37 6.67
N GLU A 169 3.93 9.11 6.17
CA GLU A 169 2.65 9.25 6.85
C GLU A 169 1.79 7.99 6.70
N HIS A 170 1.09 7.59 7.75
CA HIS A 170 0.22 6.41 7.72
C HIS A 170 -0.84 6.50 6.59
N ARG A 171 -1.41 7.69 6.34
CA ARG A 171 -2.39 7.91 5.25
C ARG A 171 -1.83 7.73 3.85
N SER A 172 -0.51 7.76 3.69
CA SER A 172 0.19 7.57 2.42
C SER A 172 0.31 6.10 2.02
N ILE A 173 0.24 5.19 3.00
CA ILE A 173 0.32 3.73 2.79
C ILE A 173 -1.05 3.03 2.93
N MET A 174 -2.11 3.80 3.14
CA MET A 174 -3.50 3.32 3.19
C MET A 174 -4.24 3.61 1.90
N GLU A 175 -5.04 2.66 1.42
CA GLU A 175 -6.01 2.87 0.33
C GLU A 175 -7.42 2.46 0.79
N PRO A 176 -8.39 3.38 0.83
CA PRO A 176 -9.78 3.05 1.16
C PRO A 176 -10.35 1.97 0.22
N VAL A 177 -10.95 0.93 0.80
CA VAL A 177 -11.48 -0.22 0.05
C VAL A 177 -12.59 0.22 -0.89
N ARG A 178 -13.45 1.12 -0.43
CA ARG A 178 -14.53 1.69 -1.24
C ARG A 178 -14.04 2.39 -2.51
N ASN A 179 -12.84 2.97 -2.50
CA ASN A 179 -12.29 3.64 -3.69
C ASN A 179 -12.17 2.65 -4.84
N PHE A 180 -11.41 1.56 -4.69
CA PHE A 180 -11.22 0.62 -5.80
C PHE A 180 -12.46 -0.24 -6.07
N LEU A 181 -13.30 -0.50 -5.07
CA LEU A 181 -14.56 -1.23 -5.27
C LEU A 181 -15.56 -0.44 -6.12
N ARG A 182 -15.61 0.90 -6.00
CA ARG A 182 -16.47 1.77 -6.83
C ARG A 182 -16.01 1.89 -8.29
N HIS A 183 -14.79 1.45 -8.61
CA HIS A 183 -14.29 1.38 -9.99
C HIS A 183 -14.53 0.00 -10.64
N LYS A 184 -15.26 -0.89 -9.95
CA LYS A 184 -15.75 -2.14 -10.54
C LYS A 184 -16.99 -1.90 -11.39
N LYS A 185 -17.20 -2.75 -12.39
CA LYS A 185 -18.34 -2.62 -13.31
C LYS A 185 -19.67 -2.94 -12.64
N ALA A 186 -19.68 -3.97 -11.79
CA ALA A 186 -20.86 -4.35 -11.00
C ALA A 186 -20.67 -3.91 -9.54
N SER A 187 -21.79 -3.63 -8.87
CA SER A 187 -21.80 -3.17 -7.49
C SER A 187 -21.20 -4.23 -6.56
N VAL A 188 -20.30 -3.81 -5.68
CA VAL A 188 -19.71 -4.67 -4.64
C VAL A 188 -20.18 -4.18 -3.28
N LYS A 189 -20.82 -5.07 -2.52
CA LYS A 189 -21.24 -4.75 -1.15
C LYS A 189 -20.02 -4.83 -0.22
N PHE A 190 -19.82 -3.82 0.60
CA PHE A 190 -18.79 -3.83 1.64
C PHE A 190 -19.41 -3.62 3.03
N TYR A 191 -19.14 -4.56 3.94
CA TYR A 191 -19.46 -4.48 5.35
C TYR A 191 -18.19 -4.24 6.15
N GLU A 192 -18.16 -3.13 6.89
CA GLU A 192 -17.13 -2.86 7.89
C GLU A 192 -17.48 -3.62 9.16
N ALA A 193 -17.08 -4.90 9.22
CA ALA A 193 -17.46 -5.83 10.28
C ALA A 193 -16.43 -6.96 10.40
N GLU A 194 -16.24 -7.48 11.61
CA GLU A 194 -15.49 -8.71 11.85
C GLU A 194 -16.33 -9.93 11.52
N ALA A 195 -15.74 -10.93 10.86
CA ALA A 195 -16.32 -12.25 10.73
C ALA A 195 -16.00 -13.07 11.99
N THR A 196 -17.02 -13.34 12.80
CA THR A 196 -16.87 -13.98 14.12
C THR A 196 -16.93 -15.51 14.04
N ARG A 197 -17.77 -16.04 13.14
CA ARG A 197 -17.95 -17.47 12.91
C ARG A 197 -18.26 -17.76 11.45
N ILE A 198 -17.77 -18.88 10.94
CA ILE A 198 -18.11 -19.40 9.61
C ILE A 198 -18.81 -20.74 9.82
N ASP A 199 -20.04 -20.86 9.34
CA ASP A 199 -20.77 -22.13 9.30
C ASP A 199 -20.65 -22.69 7.88
N TYR A 200 -19.71 -23.61 7.69
CA TYR A 200 -19.35 -24.09 6.35
C TYR A 200 -20.43 -25.02 5.74
N GLU A 201 -21.20 -25.73 6.56
CA GLU A 201 -22.29 -26.61 6.11
C GLU A 201 -23.52 -25.81 5.70
N LYS A 202 -23.94 -24.83 6.53
CA LYS A 202 -25.06 -23.93 6.20
C LYS A 202 -24.69 -22.84 5.19
N ARG A 203 -23.39 -22.66 4.92
CA ARG A 203 -22.82 -21.64 4.04
C ARG A 203 -23.18 -20.22 4.47
N ILE A 204 -22.93 -19.91 5.74
CA ILE A 204 -23.22 -18.62 6.35
C ILE A 204 -21.97 -18.09 7.08
N VAL A 205 -21.72 -16.79 6.94
CA VAL A 205 -20.74 -16.04 7.76
C VAL A 205 -21.49 -15.17 8.75
N PHE A 206 -21.15 -15.30 10.03
CA PHE A 206 -21.63 -14.43 11.10
C PHE A 206 -20.72 -13.22 11.17
N ILE A 207 -21.30 -12.03 11.12
CA ILE A 207 -20.56 -10.77 11.16
C ILE A 207 -21.01 -9.89 12.32
N ASN A 208 -20.08 -9.14 12.87
CA ASN A 208 -20.31 -8.17 13.94
C ASN A 208 -19.63 -6.83 13.59
N ASP A 209 -20.38 -5.74 13.71
CA ASP A 209 -19.84 -4.39 13.67
C ASP A 209 -19.27 -4.05 15.05
N ASP A 210 -17.95 -3.88 15.14
CA ASP A 210 -17.22 -3.55 16.36
C ASP A 210 -17.04 -2.05 16.59
N SER A 211 -17.57 -1.20 15.72
CA SER A 211 -17.55 0.27 15.86
C SER A 211 -18.11 0.73 17.21
N GLU A 212 -17.56 1.79 17.80
CA GLU A 212 -18.14 2.42 18.99
C GLU A 212 -19.56 2.97 18.72
N ILE A 213 -19.82 3.37 17.46
CA ILE A 213 -21.15 3.82 17.02
C ILE A 213 -21.97 2.59 16.65
N LYS A 214 -23.03 2.30 17.42
CA LYS A 214 -23.94 1.18 17.18
C LYS A 214 -25.28 1.64 16.62
N GLY A 215 -25.74 0.97 15.57
CA GLY A 215 -27.13 1.05 15.09
C GLY A 215 -28.05 0.06 15.80
N GLU A 216 -29.32 -0.02 15.39
CA GLU A 216 -30.28 -1.01 15.90
C GLU A 216 -29.84 -2.46 15.64
N ILE A 217 -29.13 -2.67 14.53
CA ILE A 217 -28.55 -3.96 14.13
C ILE A 217 -27.04 -3.78 14.05
N ASN A 218 -26.30 -4.57 14.82
CA ASN A 218 -24.84 -4.60 14.84
C ASN A 218 -24.27 -5.99 14.53
N SER A 219 -25.09 -7.03 14.49
CA SER A 219 -24.70 -8.39 14.16
C SER A 219 -25.73 -9.01 13.22
N THR A 220 -25.26 -9.79 12.26
CA THR A 220 -26.12 -10.46 11.30
C THR A 220 -25.40 -11.63 10.64
N GLU A 221 -26.16 -12.41 9.89
CA GLU A 221 -25.70 -13.52 9.06
C GLU A 221 -25.61 -13.10 7.59
N VAL A 222 -24.59 -13.58 6.88
CA VAL A 222 -24.40 -13.37 5.44
C VAL A 222 -24.25 -14.72 4.75
N PRO A 223 -25.23 -15.15 3.92
CA PRO A 223 -25.13 -16.39 3.16
C PRO A 223 -24.12 -16.26 2.01
N PHE A 224 -23.53 -17.39 1.60
CA PHE A 224 -22.60 -17.45 0.47
C PHE A 224 -22.76 -18.69 -0.39
N ASP A 225 -22.49 -18.56 -1.69
CA ASP A 225 -22.25 -19.72 -2.57
C ASP A 225 -20.76 -20.08 -2.60
N MET A 226 -19.91 -19.05 -2.57
CA MET A 226 -18.46 -19.16 -2.62
C MET A 226 -17.85 -18.27 -1.53
N LEU A 227 -16.84 -18.77 -0.82
CA LEU A 227 -16.16 -18.04 0.26
C LEU A 227 -14.65 -17.98 0.03
N VAL A 228 -14.06 -16.79 0.15
CA VAL A 228 -12.61 -16.61 0.19
C VAL A 228 -12.21 -16.08 1.56
N VAL A 229 -11.42 -16.85 2.30
CA VAL A 229 -10.87 -16.49 3.60
C VAL A 229 -9.49 -15.85 3.40
N GLY A 230 -9.41 -14.52 3.50
CA GLY A 230 -8.17 -13.74 3.40
C GLY A 230 -7.95 -12.83 4.60
N VAL A 231 -8.23 -13.34 5.80
CA VAL A 231 -8.17 -12.59 7.08
C VAL A 231 -6.75 -12.42 7.62
N GLY A 232 -5.76 -13.08 7.00
CA GLY A 232 -4.37 -13.06 7.44
C GLY A 232 -4.17 -13.69 8.82
N ALA A 233 -3.11 -13.26 9.51
CA ALA A 233 -2.74 -13.74 10.83
C ALA A 233 -2.73 -12.60 11.87
N GLU A 234 -2.81 -12.96 13.15
CA GLU A 234 -2.58 -12.07 14.29
C GLU A 234 -1.15 -12.22 14.83
N ASN A 235 -0.74 -11.36 15.75
CA ASN A 235 0.59 -11.43 16.38
C ASN A 235 0.70 -12.63 17.32
N ALA A 236 1.78 -13.42 17.18
CA ALA A 236 2.08 -14.48 18.12
C ALA A 236 2.90 -13.96 19.31
N THR A 237 2.43 -14.28 20.52
CA THR A 237 3.20 -14.04 21.75
C THR A 237 3.98 -15.27 22.20
N PHE A 238 3.78 -16.42 21.52
CA PHE A 238 4.33 -17.72 21.90
C PHE A 238 4.01 -18.16 23.34
N GLY A 239 2.97 -17.58 23.95
CA GLY A 239 2.61 -17.83 25.35
C GLY A 239 3.56 -17.16 26.36
N ILE A 240 4.43 -16.26 25.92
CA ILE A 240 5.32 -15.50 26.79
C ILE A 240 4.49 -14.49 27.60
N PRO A 241 4.49 -14.54 28.94
CA PRO A 241 3.72 -13.62 29.76
C PRO A 241 4.20 -12.17 29.60
N GLY A 242 3.25 -11.22 29.68
CA GLY A 242 3.53 -9.78 29.63
C GLY A 242 3.66 -9.17 28.24
N VAL A 243 3.76 -9.99 27.18
CA VAL A 243 3.92 -9.47 25.81
C VAL A 243 2.72 -8.63 25.37
N ARG A 244 1.48 -9.07 25.66
CA ARG A 244 0.28 -8.31 25.27
C ARG A 244 0.07 -7.09 26.17
N GLU A 245 0.53 -7.16 27.40
CA GLU A 245 0.32 -6.15 28.44
C GLU A 245 1.31 -4.99 28.33
N HIS A 246 2.55 -5.27 27.93
CA HIS A 246 3.64 -4.30 27.97
C HIS A 246 4.40 -4.11 26.64
N GLY A 247 4.26 -5.05 25.70
CA GLY A 247 4.85 -4.94 24.37
C GLY A 247 3.95 -4.21 23.38
N MET A 248 4.55 -3.56 22.38
CA MET A 248 3.85 -2.98 21.25
C MET A 248 4.06 -3.85 20.02
N PHE A 249 2.97 -4.28 19.37
CA PHE A 249 3.09 -4.94 18.07
C PHE A 249 3.37 -3.92 16.98
N LEU A 250 3.74 -4.39 15.78
CA LEU A 250 3.87 -3.57 14.57
C LEU A 250 3.20 -4.30 13.40
N LYS A 251 1.87 -4.29 13.37
CA LYS A 251 1.06 -5.01 12.37
C LYS A 251 0.07 -4.08 11.66
N GLU A 252 -0.52 -3.13 12.37
CA GLU A 252 -1.55 -2.22 11.89
C GLU A 252 -1.15 -0.73 12.05
N VAL A 253 -1.92 0.18 11.45
CA VAL A 253 -1.67 1.63 11.54
C VAL A 253 -1.72 2.14 12.98
N GLY A 254 -2.70 1.68 13.75
CA GLY A 254 -2.83 2.06 15.16
C GLY A 254 -1.64 1.62 16.01
N ASP A 255 -0.96 0.54 15.63
CA ASP A 255 0.27 0.11 16.28
C ASP A 255 1.40 1.11 16.03
N ALA A 256 1.58 1.52 14.77
CA ALA A 256 2.64 2.45 14.40
C ALA A 256 2.47 3.82 15.07
N GLN A 257 1.22 4.30 15.21
CA GLN A 257 0.91 5.53 15.95
C GLN A 257 1.21 5.40 17.44
N GLN A 258 0.87 4.26 18.07
CA GLN A 258 1.17 4.00 19.48
C GLN A 258 2.68 3.91 19.73
N ILE A 259 3.43 3.28 18.83
CA ILE A 259 4.90 3.23 18.90
C ILE A 259 5.48 4.63 18.81
N ARG A 260 5.07 5.44 17.84
CA ARG A 260 5.51 6.83 17.68
C ARG A 260 5.28 7.64 18.94
N LYS A 261 4.06 7.59 19.48
CA LYS A 261 3.70 8.24 20.74
C LYS A 261 4.60 7.78 21.89
N ARG A 262 4.84 6.47 22.01
CA ARG A 262 5.68 5.92 23.08
C ARG A 262 7.15 6.31 22.97
N ILE A 263 7.71 6.40 21.76
CA ILE A 263 9.07 6.93 21.54
C ILE A 263 9.17 8.33 22.14
N MET A 264 8.23 9.22 21.80
CA MET A 264 8.23 10.59 22.31
C MET A 264 7.95 10.65 23.82
N ASP A 265 7.03 9.84 24.34
CA ASP A 265 6.77 9.75 25.78
C ASP A 265 8.02 9.32 26.55
N CYS A 266 8.80 8.37 26.03
CA CYS A 266 10.07 7.97 26.61
C CYS A 266 11.09 9.11 26.63
N CYS A 267 11.24 9.85 25.53
CA CYS A 267 12.14 11.00 25.45
C CYS A 267 11.74 12.11 26.44
N GLU A 268 10.48 12.54 26.44
CA GLU A 268 9.97 13.60 27.32
C GLU A 268 9.99 13.20 28.80
N THR A 269 9.73 11.92 29.10
CA THR A 269 9.82 11.43 30.50
C THR A 269 11.27 11.37 30.96
N ALA A 270 12.20 11.00 30.08
CA ALA A 270 13.63 10.95 30.41
C ALA A 270 14.23 12.34 30.66
N THR A 271 13.68 13.40 30.05
CA THR A 271 14.10 14.79 30.27
C THR A 271 13.38 15.46 31.44
N PHE A 272 12.44 14.77 32.11
CA PHE A 272 11.73 15.34 33.24
C PHE A 272 12.69 15.67 34.39
N LYS A 273 12.38 16.76 35.10
CA LYS A 273 13.22 17.28 36.18
C LYS A 273 13.40 16.23 37.29
N ASP A 274 14.63 16.12 37.78
CA ASP A 274 15.02 15.25 38.92
C ASP A 274 14.92 13.73 38.63
N GLN A 275 14.90 13.32 37.36
CA GLN A 275 14.95 11.91 36.97
C GLN A 275 16.31 11.27 37.30
N SER A 276 16.31 10.07 37.90
CA SER A 276 17.56 9.37 38.22
C SER A 276 18.29 8.89 36.96
N PRO A 277 19.64 8.88 36.94
CA PRO A 277 20.43 8.45 35.78
C PRO A 277 20.06 7.04 35.28
N GLU A 278 19.77 6.12 36.20
CA GLU A 278 19.39 4.74 35.87
C GLU A 278 18.05 4.68 35.14
N GLU A 279 17.10 5.52 35.54
CA GLU A 279 15.78 5.58 34.91
C GLU A 279 15.83 6.30 33.57
N VAL A 280 16.65 7.34 33.43
CA VAL A 280 16.94 7.99 32.12
C VAL A 280 17.49 6.95 31.15
N LYS A 281 18.48 6.16 31.58
CA LYS A 281 19.06 5.09 30.76
C LYS A 281 18.04 4.02 30.38
N ARG A 282 17.16 3.63 31.31
CA ARG A 282 16.07 2.69 31.04
C ARG A 282 15.08 3.24 30.02
N LEU A 283 14.56 4.45 30.24
CA LEU A 283 13.55 5.09 29.40
C LEU A 283 14.05 5.28 27.95
N LEU A 284 15.34 5.55 27.78
CA LEU A 284 15.96 5.76 26.47
C LEU A 284 16.51 4.46 25.84
N HIS A 285 16.23 3.30 26.44
CA HIS A 285 16.53 2.00 25.85
C HIS A 285 15.34 1.48 25.04
N MET A 286 15.53 1.37 23.73
CA MET A 286 14.52 0.87 22.81
C MET A 286 14.83 -0.59 22.45
N VAL A 287 13.95 -1.52 22.82
CA VAL A 287 14.13 -2.96 22.56
C VAL A 287 13.20 -3.41 21.45
N VAL A 288 13.75 -4.07 20.43
CA VAL A 288 13.03 -4.65 19.31
C VAL A 288 13.20 -6.15 19.34
N VAL A 289 12.10 -6.91 19.39
CA VAL A 289 12.12 -8.38 19.40
C VAL A 289 11.72 -8.91 18.03
N GLY A 290 12.62 -9.67 17.41
CA GLY A 290 12.48 -10.25 16.08
C GLY A 290 13.45 -9.63 15.08
N GLY A 291 14.40 -10.42 14.59
CA GLY A 291 15.36 -10.10 13.55
C GLY A 291 14.88 -10.43 12.14
N GLY A 292 13.57 -10.54 11.91
CA GLY A 292 13.00 -10.54 10.56
C GLY A 292 13.02 -9.14 9.93
N PRO A 293 12.60 -8.99 8.65
CA PRO A 293 12.58 -7.70 7.96
C PRO A 293 11.89 -6.59 8.76
N THR A 294 10.71 -6.85 9.32
CA THR A 294 9.97 -5.84 10.10
C THR A 294 10.75 -5.27 11.28
N GLY A 295 11.41 -6.12 12.08
CA GLY A 295 12.17 -5.66 13.24
C GLY A 295 13.48 -4.98 12.85
N VAL A 296 14.16 -5.48 11.80
CA VAL A 296 15.38 -4.86 11.25
C VAL A 296 15.08 -3.48 10.66
N GLU A 297 14.04 -3.37 9.84
CA GLU A 297 13.63 -2.10 9.23
C GLU A 297 13.20 -1.09 10.31
N PHE A 298 12.45 -1.52 11.32
CA PHE A 298 12.07 -0.65 12.44
C PHE A 298 13.28 -0.18 13.26
N ALA A 299 14.21 -1.08 13.59
CA ALA A 299 15.42 -0.70 14.32
C ALA A 299 16.27 0.32 13.54
N GLY A 300 16.40 0.13 12.22
CA GLY A 300 17.08 1.09 11.34
C GLY A 300 16.37 2.44 11.26
N GLU A 301 15.05 2.44 11.03
CA GLU A 301 14.24 3.68 11.01
C GLU A 301 14.31 4.44 12.33
N LEU A 302 14.27 3.74 13.46
CA LEU A 302 14.37 4.33 14.79
C LEU A 302 15.74 4.97 15.04
N GLN A 303 16.81 4.29 14.65
CA GLN A 303 18.16 4.83 14.74
C GLN A 303 18.32 6.07 13.85
N ASP A 304 17.77 6.04 12.62
CA ASP A 304 17.81 7.18 11.72
C ASP A 304 17.07 8.39 12.27
N PHE A 305 15.92 8.16 12.93
CA PHE A 305 15.15 9.22 13.56
C PHE A 305 15.90 9.84 14.73
N PHE A 306 16.57 9.03 15.54
CA PHE A 306 17.44 9.54 16.60
C PHE A 306 18.60 10.36 16.02
N GLU A 307 19.35 9.80 15.07
CA GLU A 307 20.55 10.40 14.52
C GLU A 307 20.27 11.66 13.69
N SER A 308 19.16 11.69 12.95
CA SER A 308 18.84 12.79 12.04
C SER A 308 18.02 13.89 12.70
N ASP A 309 17.17 13.54 13.67
CA ASP A 309 16.14 14.44 14.19
C ASP A 309 16.25 14.59 15.71
N LEU A 310 15.99 13.54 16.50
CA LEU A 310 15.85 13.67 17.96
C LEU A 310 17.08 14.26 18.65
N LYS A 311 18.30 13.81 18.30
CA LYS A 311 19.52 14.32 18.94
C LYS A 311 19.75 15.82 18.75
N LYS A 312 19.16 16.42 17.69
CA LYS A 312 19.26 17.86 17.42
C LYS A 312 18.26 18.65 18.24
N TRP A 313 17.05 18.12 18.40
CA TRP A 313 15.95 18.80 19.08
C TRP A 313 15.90 18.54 20.59
N ILE A 314 16.45 17.42 21.04
CA ILE A 314 16.51 16.98 22.45
C ILE A 314 17.97 16.55 22.76
N PRO A 315 18.91 17.48 22.88
CA PRO A 315 20.33 17.14 23.08
C PRO A 315 20.61 16.38 24.40
N GLU A 316 19.71 16.42 25.37
CA GLU A 316 19.84 15.78 26.68
C GLU A 316 19.81 14.24 26.61
N ILE A 317 19.19 13.67 25.56
CA ILE A 317 19.03 12.21 25.43
C ILE A 317 20.23 11.51 24.77
N VAL A 318 21.17 12.27 24.20
CA VAL A 318 22.18 11.78 23.25
C VAL A 318 23.07 10.68 23.83
N ASP A 319 23.48 10.82 25.09
CA ASP A 319 24.41 9.89 25.71
C ASP A 319 23.74 8.57 26.16
N ASN A 320 22.40 8.54 26.22
CA ASN A 320 21.64 7.44 26.81
C ASN A 320 20.72 6.74 25.83
N PHE A 321 20.39 7.34 24.69
CA PHE A 321 19.56 6.70 23.66
C PHE A 321 20.28 5.54 23.00
N HIS A 322 19.68 4.35 23.04
CA HIS A 322 20.26 3.18 22.39
C HIS A 322 19.17 2.17 21.99
N VAL A 323 19.45 1.45 20.91
CA VAL A 323 18.56 0.44 20.33
C VAL A 323 19.17 -0.95 20.51
N THR A 324 18.37 -1.92 20.93
CA THR A 324 18.76 -3.33 21.00
C THR A 324 17.76 -4.21 20.26
N LEU A 325 18.25 -4.93 19.25
CA LEU A 325 17.48 -5.91 18.50
C LEU A 325 17.76 -7.32 19.05
N VAL A 326 16.73 -8.00 19.54
CA VAL A 326 16.78 -9.34 20.13
C VAL A 326 16.21 -10.36 19.14
N GLU A 327 17.01 -11.38 18.80
CA GLU A 327 16.63 -12.47 17.91
C GLU A 327 16.95 -13.83 18.54
N ALA A 328 15.99 -14.75 18.50
CA ALA A 328 16.13 -16.09 19.07
C ALA A 328 17.03 -16.99 18.22
N LEU A 329 17.04 -16.79 16.90
CA LEU A 329 17.88 -17.49 15.94
C LEU A 329 19.33 -16.98 15.97
N PRO A 330 20.27 -17.70 15.33
CA PRO A 330 21.67 -17.30 15.30
C PRO A 330 21.97 -16.01 14.53
N ASN A 331 21.09 -15.62 13.58
CA ASN A 331 21.31 -14.53 12.65
C ASN A 331 20.02 -13.72 12.46
N VAL A 332 20.16 -12.43 12.17
CA VAL A 332 19.08 -11.60 11.62
C VAL A 332 18.87 -11.91 10.14
N LEU A 333 17.71 -11.55 9.60
CA LEU A 333 17.34 -11.73 8.19
C LEU A 333 17.65 -13.15 7.66
N PRO A 334 17.18 -14.23 8.31
CA PRO A 334 17.60 -15.60 8.00
C PRO A 334 17.20 -16.08 6.58
N MET A 335 16.35 -15.32 5.88
CA MET A 335 15.97 -15.56 4.49
C MET A 335 16.96 -15.01 3.45
N PHE A 336 17.92 -14.18 3.86
CA PHE A 336 18.92 -13.59 2.97
C PHE A 336 20.22 -14.41 2.95
N SER A 337 21.02 -14.23 1.90
CA SER A 337 22.36 -14.83 1.81
C SER A 337 23.28 -14.40 2.98
N LYS A 338 24.22 -15.29 3.36
CA LYS A 338 25.18 -15.06 4.47
C LYS A 338 25.94 -13.73 4.35
N GLN A 339 26.32 -13.35 3.13
CA GLN A 339 27.02 -12.10 2.87
C GLN A 339 26.16 -10.87 3.22
N LEU A 340 24.86 -10.92 2.94
CA LEU A 340 23.94 -9.82 3.28
C LEU A 340 23.62 -9.77 4.77
N ILE A 341 23.59 -10.92 5.44
CA ILE A 341 23.49 -11.01 6.91
C ILE A 341 24.70 -10.32 7.54
N GLU A 342 25.93 -10.72 7.17
CA GLU A 342 27.17 -10.12 7.68
C GLU A 342 27.24 -8.61 7.39
N TYR A 343 26.80 -8.18 6.20
CA TYR A 343 26.72 -6.77 5.85
C TYR A 343 25.73 -6.00 6.72
N THR A 344 24.59 -6.62 7.05
CA THR A 344 23.57 -6.02 7.93
C THR A 344 24.10 -5.90 9.36
N GLU A 345 24.70 -6.96 9.90
CA GLU A 345 25.29 -6.96 11.25
C GLU A 345 26.39 -5.90 11.38
N LYS A 346 27.27 -5.80 10.37
CA LYS A 346 28.31 -4.77 10.32
C LYS A 346 27.70 -3.36 10.26
N THR A 347 26.67 -3.16 9.43
CA THR A 347 26.00 -1.86 9.32
C THR A 347 25.38 -1.47 10.67
N PHE A 348 24.70 -2.40 11.35
CA PHE A 348 24.10 -2.11 12.65
C PHE A 348 25.15 -1.77 13.72
N ASP A 349 26.30 -2.43 13.71
CA ASP A 349 27.43 -2.08 14.57
C ASP A 349 27.96 -0.66 14.29
N GLU A 350 28.13 -0.29 13.01
CA GLU A 350 28.52 1.07 12.59
C GLU A 350 27.50 2.13 13.06
N GLU A 351 26.21 1.82 13.02
CA GLU A 351 25.10 2.70 13.44
C GLU A 351 24.76 2.59 14.94
N LYS A 352 25.57 1.86 15.74
CA LYS A 352 25.41 1.67 17.19
C LYS A 352 24.12 0.96 17.62
N ILE A 353 23.52 0.15 16.74
CA ILE A 353 22.40 -0.73 17.07
C ILE A 353 22.96 -2.05 17.60
N THR A 354 22.63 -2.39 18.85
CA THR A 354 23.10 -3.64 19.46
C THR A 354 22.26 -4.83 18.97
N ILE A 355 22.87 -5.81 18.32
CA ILE A 355 22.20 -7.07 17.96
C ILE A 355 22.49 -8.14 19.03
N ARG A 356 21.43 -8.80 19.50
CA ARG A 356 21.49 -9.93 20.43
C ARG A 356 20.83 -11.14 19.79
N THR A 357 21.59 -11.91 19.02
CA THR A 357 21.15 -13.20 18.47
C THR A 357 21.22 -14.29 19.53
N ARG A 358 20.66 -15.47 19.25
CA ARG A 358 20.55 -16.60 20.20
C ARG A 358 19.97 -16.17 21.55
N THR A 359 19.09 -15.19 21.55
CA THR A 359 18.54 -14.56 22.76
C THR A 359 17.02 -14.61 22.68
N MET A 360 16.42 -15.41 23.56
CA MET A 360 14.98 -15.67 23.56
C MET A 360 14.34 -15.01 24.76
N VAL A 361 13.34 -14.16 24.53
CA VAL A 361 12.53 -13.57 25.61
C VAL A 361 11.71 -14.65 26.29
N LYS A 362 11.65 -14.63 27.63
CA LYS A 362 10.95 -15.60 28.48
C LYS A 362 9.83 -14.96 29.30
N ASN A 363 9.95 -13.67 29.60
CA ASN A 363 8.95 -12.90 30.34
C ASN A 363 9.11 -11.42 30.01
N VAL A 364 8.01 -10.67 30.05
CA VAL A 364 8.00 -9.22 29.86
C VAL A 364 7.33 -8.57 31.07
N THR A 365 7.98 -7.57 31.65
CA THR A 365 7.42 -6.73 32.72
C THR A 365 7.21 -5.31 32.22
N ASP A 366 6.70 -4.41 33.04
CA ASP A 366 6.53 -2.99 32.69
C ASP A 366 7.86 -2.24 32.46
N LYS A 367 8.98 -2.76 32.98
CA LYS A 367 10.28 -2.06 32.96
C LYS A 367 11.44 -2.82 32.32
N TYR A 368 11.32 -4.13 32.18
CA TYR A 368 12.39 -4.97 31.61
C TYR A 368 11.83 -6.25 31.00
N ILE A 369 12.59 -6.83 30.07
CA ILE A 369 12.38 -8.21 29.60
C ILE A 369 13.35 -9.15 30.31
N GLU A 370 12.91 -10.37 30.57
CA GLU A 370 13.79 -11.48 30.96
C GLU A 370 14.11 -12.28 29.70
N ALA A 371 15.39 -12.34 29.37
CA ALA A 371 15.87 -13.03 28.18
C ALA A 371 16.83 -14.16 28.56
N GLN A 372 16.76 -15.26 27.82
CA GLN A 372 17.72 -16.35 27.88
C GLN A 372 18.64 -16.24 26.67
N SER A 373 19.90 -15.87 26.90
CA SER A 373 20.94 -15.86 25.87
C SER A 373 21.77 -17.13 25.92
N THR A 374 22.17 -17.61 24.74
CA THR A 374 23.10 -18.74 24.61
C THR A 374 24.41 -18.24 24.01
N GLY A 375 25.44 -18.17 24.83
CA GLY A 375 26.77 -17.72 24.43
C GLY A 375 27.54 -18.76 23.59
N PRO A 376 28.79 -18.44 23.19
CA PRO A 376 29.67 -19.37 22.48
C PRO A 376 29.99 -20.65 23.27
N ASP A 377 29.87 -20.61 24.59
CA ASP A 377 30.04 -21.74 25.51
C ASP A 377 28.82 -22.70 25.52
N GLY A 378 27.75 -22.36 24.81
CA GLY A 378 26.53 -23.15 24.68
C GLY A 378 25.66 -23.16 25.93
N LYS A 379 26.01 -22.42 26.99
CA LYS A 379 25.26 -22.42 28.25
C LYS A 379 24.17 -21.34 28.23
N PRO A 380 22.93 -21.67 28.59
CA PRO A 380 21.87 -20.68 28.69
C PRO A 380 22.12 -19.78 29.91
N LYS A 381 22.10 -18.46 29.68
CA LYS A 381 22.19 -17.43 30.72
C LYS A 381 20.91 -16.62 30.74
N LEU A 382 20.27 -16.52 31.90
CA LEU A 382 19.15 -15.60 32.09
C LEU A 382 19.69 -14.21 32.43
N GLU A 383 19.08 -13.19 31.82
CA GLU A 383 19.43 -11.80 32.04
C GLU A 383 18.19 -10.91 31.97
N LYS A 384 18.31 -9.73 32.57
CA LYS A 384 17.29 -8.69 32.52
C LYS A 384 17.78 -7.58 31.59
N ILE A 385 16.94 -7.20 30.64
CA ILE A 385 17.20 -6.10 29.71
C ILE A 385 16.15 -5.03 30.00
N PRO A 386 16.50 -3.94 30.70
CA PRO A 386 15.59 -2.81 30.94
C PRO A 386 15.12 -2.21 29.61
N TYR A 387 13.98 -1.54 29.58
CA TYR A 387 13.55 -0.82 28.37
C TYR A 387 12.58 0.32 28.72
N GLY A 388 12.48 1.30 27.82
CA GLY A 388 11.42 2.30 27.79
C GLY A 388 10.34 1.95 26.77
N LEU A 389 10.77 1.47 25.60
CA LEU A 389 9.92 0.92 24.54
C LEU A 389 10.31 -0.53 24.24
N LEU A 390 9.29 -1.40 24.13
CA LEU A 390 9.44 -2.77 23.63
C LEU A 390 8.54 -2.95 22.41
N VAL A 391 9.15 -3.20 21.24
CA VAL A 391 8.42 -3.55 20.01
C VAL A 391 8.56 -5.03 19.73
N TRP A 392 7.43 -5.73 19.63
CA TRP A 392 7.32 -7.16 19.33
C TRP A 392 7.00 -7.38 17.85
N ALA A 393 8.04 -7.60 17.05
CA ALA A 393 7.98 -7.71 15.59
C ALA A 393 8.20 -9.16 15.09
N THR A 394 7.76 -10.15 15.87
CA THR A 394 7.95 -11.57 15.54
C THR A 394 6.67 -12.39 15.71
N GLY A 395 6.57 -13.44 14.89
CA GLY A 395 5.56 -14.49 15.01
C GLY A 395 4.18 -14.12 14.47
N ASN A 396 3.60 -15.08 13.74
CA ASN A 396 2.20 -15.03 13.29
C ASN A 396 1.43 -16.15 14.02
N ALA A 397 0.20 -15.84 14.44
CA ALA A 397 -0.73 -16.78 15.05
C ALA A 397 -2.07 -16.78 14.29
N LEU A 398 -2.82 -17.88 14.46
CA LEU A 398 -4.15 -18.04 13.87
C LEU A 398 -5.14 -17.07 14.49
N ARG A 399 -5.97 -16.45 13.65
CA ARG A 399 -7.14 -15.72 14.14
C ARG A 399 -8.20 -16.69 14.71
N PRO A 400 -9.00 -16.29 15.71
CA PRO A 400 -10.05 -17.13 16.29
C PRO A 400 -11.02 -17.73 15.26
N VAL A 401 -11.50 -16.93 14.29
CA VAL A 401 -12.41 -17.40 13.22
C VAL A 401 -11.80 -18.50 12.36
N VAL A 402 -10.49 -18.47 12.12
CA VAL A 402 -9.77 -19.50 11.35
C VAL A 402 -9.62 -20.76 12.19
N LYS A 403 -9.26 -20.61 13.47
CA LYS A 403 -9.14 -21.73 14.41
C LYS A 403 -10.47 -22.46 14.58
N ASP A 404 -11.57 -21.72 14.67
CA ASP A 404 -12.94 -22.26 14.74
C ASP A 404 -13.29 -23.05 13.47
N LEU A 405 -13.11 -22.45 12.28
CA LEU A 405 -13.36 -23.14 11.01
C LEU A 405 -12.53 -24.41 10.84
N MET A 406 -11.25 -24.39 11.24
CA MET A 406 -10.39 -25.58 11.25
C MET A 406 -10.93 -26.68 12.17
N GLY A 407 -11.53 -26.32 13.30
CA GLY A 407 -12.14 -27.28 14.24
C GLY A 407 -13.39 -27.96 13.69
N GLN A 408 -14.10 -27.31 12.75
CA GLN A 408 -15.31 -27.83 12.14
C GLN A 408 -15.03 -28.83 11.00
N ILE A 409 -13.89 -28.71 10.29
CA ILE A 409 -13.61 -29.50 9.08
C ILE A 409 -12.66 -30.67 9.41
N PRO A 410 -13.08 -31.94 9.29
CA PRO A 410 -12.25 -33.09 9.65
C PRO A 410 -10.90 -33.14 8.92
N ALA A 411 -10.85 -32.74 7.65
CA ALA A 411 -9.63 -32.70 6.83
C ALA A 411 -8.60 -31.66 7.32
N GLN A 412 -8.99 -30.74 8.21
CA GLN A 412 -8.12 -29.70 8.78
C GLN A 412 -7.50 -30.11 10.12
N LYS A 413 -7.87 -31.27 10.68
CA LYS A 413 -7.47 -31.73 12.01
C LYS A 413 -5.96 -31.75 12.26
N GLU A 414 -5.15 -32.02 11.23
CA GLU A 414 -3.68 -32.03 11.35
C GLU A 414 -3.02 -30.68 11.04
N SER A 415 -3.78 -29.71 10.54
CA SER A 415 -3.23 -28.38 10.32
C SER A 415 -3.08 -27.62 11.64
N ARG A 416 -1.98 -26.88 11.78
CA ARG A 416 -1.64 -26.14 13.01
C ARG A 416 -1.38 -24.64 12.77
N ARG A 417 -0.98 -24.28 11.56
CA ARG A 417 -0.48 -22.93 11.23
C ARG A 417 -1.46 -22.10 10.39
N GLY A 418 -2.47 -22.71 9.79
CA GLY A 418 -3.43 -22.08 8.87
C GLY A 418 -4.40 -23.11 8.29
N LEU A 419 -5.31 -22.70 7.42
CA LEU A 419 -6.15 -23.59 6.63
C LEU A 419 -5.29 -24.31 5.60
N ALA A 420 -5.21 -25.64 5.67
CA ALA A 420 -4.54 -26.43 4.65
C ALA A 420 -5.33 -26.35 3.34
N VAL A 421 -4.67 -25.91 2.27
CA VAL A 421 -5.27 -25.77 0.94
C VAL A 421 -4.65 -26.75 -0.05
N ASN A 422 -5.37 -27.04 -1.14
CA ASN A 422 -4.82 -27.75 -2.29
C ASN A 422 -4.09 -26.79 -3.25
N GLU A 423 -3.59 -27.31 -4.37
CA GLU A 423 -2.87 -26.57 -5.40
C GLU A 423 -3.72 -25.54 -6.16
N TYR A 424 -5.04 -25.53 -5.97
CA TYR A 424 -5.97 -24.51 -6.47
C TYR A 424 -6.45 -23.55 -5.36
N LEU A 425 -5.79 -23.60 -4.20
CA LEU A 425 -6.07 -22.79 -2.99
C LEU A 425 -7.44 -23.07 -2.34
N VAL A 426 -8.09 -24.18 -2.69
CA VAL A 426 -9.32 -24.66 -2.05
C VAL A 426 -8.96 -25.24 -0.68
N VAL A 427 -9.71 -24.87 0.35
CA VAL A 427 -9.57 -25.44 1.70
C VAL A 427 -9.88 -26.93 1.64
N LYS A 428 -8.90 -27.77 2.02
CA LYS A 428 -9.05 -29.24 2.01
C LYS A 428 -10.26 -29.67 2.83
N GLY A 429 -11.09 -30.54 2.27
CA GLY A 429 -12.36 -30.97 2.87
C GLY A 429 -13.56 -30.11 2.49
N THR A 430 -13.40 -29.14 1.58
CA THR A 430 -14.48 -28.29 1.06
C THR A 430 -14.38 -28.18 -0.47
N GLU A 431 -15.46 -27.73 -1.12
CA GLU A 431 -15.50 -27.52 -2.58
C GLU A 431 -15.64 -26.04 -2.98
N ASN A 432 -16.15 -25.21 -2.06
CA ASN A 432 -16.55 -23.83 -2.31
C ASN A 432 -15.93 -22.82 -1.34
N ILE A 433 -14.89 -23.21 -0.62
CA ILE A 433 -14.14 -22.34 0.29
C ILE A 433 -12.67 -22.32 -0.14
N TRP A 434 -12.15 -21.12 -0.35
CA TRP A 434 -10.75 -20.86 -0.67
C TRP A 434 -10.09 -20.07 0.47
N ALA A 435 -8.78 -20.19 0.61
CA ALA A 435 -8.02 -19.38 1.56
C ALA A 435 -6.76 -18.81 0.90
N VAL A 436 -6.39 -17.57 1.24
CA VAL A 436 -5.22 -16.86 0.70
C VAL A 436 -4.48 -16.08 1.77
N GLY A 437 -3.18 -15.89 1.57
CA GLY A 437 -2.28 -15.18 2.47
C GLY A 437 -2.02 -15.93 3.77
N ASP A 438 -1.67 -15.20 4.82
CA ASP A 438 -1.14 -15.76 6.06
C ASP A 438 -2.09 -16.72 6.82
N CYS A 439 -3.40 -16.75 6.48
CA CYS A 439 -4.32 -17.74 7.05
C CYS A 439 -4.33 -19.08 6.32
N ALA A 440 -3.66 -19.22 5.17
CA ALA A 440 -3.59 -20.43 4.37
C ALA A 440 -2.22 -21.12 4.48
N ILE A 441 -2.20 -22.45 4.33
CA ILE A 441 -0.98 -23.26 4.24
C ILE A 441 -0.88 -23.83 2.83
N ALA A 442 -0.25 -23.06 1.94
CA ALA A 442 0.07 -23.43 0.56
C ALA A 442 1.54 -23.89 0.37
N ASN A 443 2.25 -24.20 1.46
CA ASN A 443 3.68 -24.54 1.50
C ASN A 443 4.65 -23.41 1.06
N TYR A 444 4.20 -22.16 1.12
CA TYR A 444 5.02 -20.98 0.89
C TYR A 444 5.16 -20.12 2.15
N ALA A 445 6.13 -19.20 2.15
CA ALA A 445 6.34 -18.29 3.27
C ALA A 445 5.19 -17.27 3.40
N PRO A 446 4.77 -16.89 4.62
CA PRO A 446 3.69 -15.92 4.85
C PRO A 446 4.18 -14.50 4.52
N THR A 447 4.08 -14.12 3.25
CA THR A 447 4.58 -12.84 2.73
C THR A 447 3.50 -12.14 1.89
N ALA A 448 3.58 -10.81 1.84
CA ALA A 448 2.76 -10.00 0.95
C ALA A 448 2.87 -10.43 -0.51
N GLN A 449 4.06 -10.86 -0.95
CA GLN A 449 4.31 -11.31 -2.33
C GLN A 449 3.54 -12.60 -2.65
N VAL A 450 3.58 -13.59 -1.76
CA VAL A 450 2.81 -14.84 -1.90
C VAL A 450 1.31 -14.52 -1.89
N ALA A 451 0.83 -13.78 -0.89
CA ALA A 451 -0.59 -13.43 -0.77
C ALA A 451 -1.11 -12.69 -2.03
N ALA A 452 -0.33 -11.74 -2.55
CA ALA A 452 -0.70 -11.01 -3.76
C ALA A 452 -0.78 -11.93 -4.99
N GLN A 453 0.15 -12.87 -5.15
CA GLN A 453 0.12 -13.84 -6.26
C GLN A 453 -1.03 -14.85 -6.13
N GLU A 454 -1.31 -15.33 -4.92
CA GLU A 454 -2.46 -16.19 -4.62
C GLU A 454 -3.79 -15.50 -4.96
N GLY A 455 -3.96 -14.25 -4.54
CA GLY A 455 -5.15 -13.46 -4.88
C GLY A 455 -5.29 -13.23 -6.38
N ALA A 456 -4.20 -12.91 -7.09
CA ALA A 456 -4.22 -12.74 -8.54
C ALA A 456 -4.50 -14.07 -9.29
N PHE A 457 -4.04 -15.20 -8.75
CA PHE A 457 -4.38 -16.52 -9.25
C PHE A 457 -5.87 -16.82 -9.07
N LEU A 458 -6.43 -16.61 -7.88
CA LEU A 458 -7.85 -16.82 -7.64
C LEU A 458 -8.74 -15.94 -8.53
N ALA A 459 -8.36 -14.70 -8.80
CA ALA A 459 -9.11 -13.85 -9.71
C ALA A 459 -9.18 -14.45 -11.12
N ARG A 460 -8.06 -14.96 -11.63
CA ARG A 460 -8.00 -15.63 -12.93
C ARG A 460 -8.84 -16.91 -12.92
N LEU A 461 -8.73 -17.71 -11.86
CA LEU A 461 -9.50 -18.93 -11.66
C LEU A 461 -11.00 -18.65 -11.69
N PHE A 462 -11.49 -17.70 -10.90
CA PHE A 462 -12.91 -17.35 -10.85
C PHE A 462 -13.41 -16.79 -12.19
N ASN A 463 -12.67 -15.87 -12.82
CA ASN A 463 -13.04 -15.37 -14.14
C ASN A 463 -13.12 -16.48 -15.20
N GLN A 464 -12.31 -17.53 -15.10
CA GLN A 464 -12.39 -18.71 -15.98
C GLN A 464 -13.52 -19.67 -15.60
N MET A 465 -13.79 -19.86 -14.31
CA MET A 465 -14.94 -20.63 -13.85
C MET A 465 -16.25 -20.03 -14.35
N ALA A 466 -16.42 -18.71 -14.27
CA ALA A 466 -17.59 -18.02 -14.81
C ALA A 466 -17.75 -18.25 -16.31
N LYS A 467 -16.68 -18.07 -17.09
CA LYS A 467 -16.66 -18.35 -18.54
C LYS A 467 -16.95 -19.81 -18.87
N THR A 468 -16.53 -20.73 -18.00
CA THR A 468 -16.81 -22.17 -18.18
C THR A 468 -18.30 -22.44 -18.05
N ILE A 469 -18.93 -21.88 -17.01
CA ILE A 469 -20.38 -22.00 -16.76
C ILE A 469 -21.16 -21.38 -17.91
N GLU A 470 -20.80 -20.16 -18.34
CA GLU A 470 -21.42 -19.48 -19.48
C GLU A 470 -21.40 -20.35 -20.76
N ILE A 471 -20.25 -20.93 -21.10
CA ILE A 471 -20.13 -21.81 -22.28
C ILE A 471 -20.91 -23.11 -22.10
N GLU A 472 -20.96 -23.67 -20.90
CA GLU A 472 -21.75 -24.89 -20.61
C GLU A 472 -23.26 -24.63 -20.74
N ASP A 473 -23.74 -23.46 -20.29
CA ASP A 473 -25.12 -23.04 -20.47
C ASP A 473 -25.45 -22.77 -21.94
N GLU A 474 -24.58 -22.10 -22.69
CA GLU A 474 -24.72 -21.93 -24.15
C GLU A 474 -24.75 -23.28 -24.87
N LEU A 475 -23.88 -24.22 -24.50
CA LEU A 475 -23.85 -25.58 -25.07
C LEU A 475 -25.18 -26.31 -24.83
N LYS A 476 -25.75 -26.18 -23.64
CA LYS A 476 -27.05 -26.78 -23.31
C LYS A 476 -28.16 -26.18 -24.19
N GLN A 477 -28.20 -24.86 -24.33
CA GLN A 477 -29.17 -24.18 -25.19
C GLN A 477 -29.02 -24.58 -26.67
N CYS A 478 -27.78 -24.66 -27.18
CA CYS A 478 -27.51 -25.12 -28.53
C CYS A 478 -27.94 -26.59 -28.73
N SER A 479 -27.72 -27.46 -27.74
CA SER A 479 -28.18 -28.86 -27.80
C SER A 479 -29.70 -28.93 -27.93
N ASP A 480 -30.44 -28.19 -27.10
CA ASP A 480 -31.90 -28.13 -27.15
C ASP A 480 -32.40 -27.56 -28.50
N ALA A 481 -31.71 -26.54 -29.03
CA ALA A 481 -32.02 -25.95 -30.34
C ALA A 481 -31.74 -26.91 -31.50
N GLN A 482 -30.69 -27.73 -31.41
CA GLN A 482 -30.34 -28.74 -32.41
C GLN A 482 -31.44 -29.82 -32.51
N GLU A 483 -31.97 -30.27 -31.37
CA GLU A 483 -33.06 -31.25 -31.31
C GLU A 483 -34.36 -30.70 -31.93
N ARG A 484 -34.64 -29.41 -31.74
CA ARG A 484 -35.85 -28.73 -32.24
C ARG A 484 -35.72 -28.19 -33.68
N ALA A 485 -34.56 -28.34 -34.31
CA ALA A 485 -34.29 -27.75 -35.62
C ALA A 485 -35.18 -28.36 -36.72
N PRO A 486 -35.93 -27.54 -37.50
CA PRO A 486 -36.90 -28.03 -38.48
C PRO A 486 -36.26 -28.56 -39.77
N THR A 487 -35.06 -28.07 -40.12
CA THR A 487 -34.34 -28.44 -41.34
C THR A 487 -32.96 -29.00 -41.03
N LYS A 488 -32.42 -29.79 -41.97
CA LYS A 488 -31.08 -30.36 -41.86
C LYS A 488 -30.01 -29.26 -41.83
N GLU A 489 -30.18 -28.23 -42.65
CA GLU A 489 -29.25 -27.11 -42.74
C GLU A 489 -29.19 -26.33 -41.43
N ALA A 490 -30.34 -26.08 -40.78
CA ALA A 490 -30.38 -25.44 -39.47
C ALA A 490 -29.72 -26.30 -38.40
N ARG A 491 -29.94 -27.62 -38.44
CA ARG A 491 -29.29 -28.58 -37.53
C ARG A 491 -27.76 -28.59 -37.71
N ASP A 492 -27.29 -28.54 -38.94
CA ASP A 492 -25.86 -28.54 -39.27
C ASP A 492 -25.17 -27.24 -38.83
N GLN A 493 -25.86 -26.09 -38.93
CA GLN A 493 -25.35 -24.81 -38.41
C GLN A 493 -25.18 -24.83 -36.89
N VAL A 494 -26.18 -25.32 -36.15
CA VAL A 494 -26.10 -25.45 -34.69
C VAL A 494 -25.02 -26.44 -34.28
N PHE A 495 -24.85 -27.55 -35.01
CA PHE A 495 -23.77 -28.50 -34.78
C PHE A 495 -22.38 -27.85 -34.89
N MET A 496 -22.18 -26.98 -35.88
CA MET A 496 -20.92 -26.24 -36.02
C MET A 496 -20.67 -25.27 -34.86
N GLN A 497 -21.72 -24.62 -34.35
CA GLN A 497 -21.64 -23.78 -33.14
C GLN A 497 -21.25 -24.61 -31.92
N ILE A 498 -21.89 -25.76 -31.68
CA ILE A 498 -21.54 -26.68 -30.59
C ILE A 498 -20.07 -27.08 -30.67
N LYS A 499 -19.56 -27.41 -31.87
CA LYS A 499 -18.16 -27.79 -32.08
C LYS A 499 -17.19 -26.67 -31.69
N GLU A 500 -17.50 -25.42 -32.04
CA GLU A 500 -16.66 -24.26 -31.66
C GLU A 500 -16.75 -23.98 -30.15
N LEU A 501 -17.95 -24.06 -29.55
CA LEU A 501 -18.14 -23.92 -28.11
C LEU A 501 -17.38 -24.99 -27.33
N GLN A 502 -17.41 -26.26 -27.76
CA GLN A 502 -16.62 -27.34 -27.14
C GLN A 502 -15.10 -27.09 -27.25
N LYS A 503 -14.64 -26.48 -28.34
CA LYS A 503 -13.24 -26.10 -28.52
C LYS A 503 -12.87 -24.94 -27.61
N ARG A 504 -13.75 -23.96 -27.44
CA ARG A 504 -13.59 -22.84 -26.49
C ARG A 504 -13.58 -23.36 -25.05
N LEU A 505 -14.50 -24.25 -24.68
CA LEU A 505 -14.59 -24.89 -23.36
C LEU A 505 -13.29 -25.60 -23.00
N ARG A 506 -12.73 -26.39 -23.93
CA ARG A 506 -11.45 -27.07 -23.75
C ARG A 506 -10.29 -26.11 -23.46
N ARG A 507 -10.29 -24.92 -24.06
CA ARG A 507 -9.26 -23.89 -23.80
C ARG A 507 -9.47 -23.21 -22.45
N VAL A 508 -10.72 -22.91 -22.07
CA VAL A 508 -11.02 -22.22 -20.81
C VAL A 508 -10.76 -23.12 -19.60
N LYS A 509 -11.04 -24.43 -19.69
CA LYS A 509 -10.78 -25.40 -18.62
C LYS A 509 -9.28 -25.65 -18.34
N GLN A 510 -8.36 -25.15 -19.17
CA GLN A 510 -6.92 -25.31 -18.98
C GLN A 510 -6.36 -24.24 -18.01
N ILE A 511 -6.62 -24.38 -16.72
CA ILE A 511 -5.87 -23.66 -15.68
C ILE A 511 -4.99 -24.62 -14.90
N GLY A 512 -3.69 -24.34 -14.91
CA GLY A 512 -2.71 -25.07 -14.12
C GLY A 512 -2.85 -24.76 -12.62
N PRO A 513 -2.19 -25.54 -11.76
CA PRO A 513 -2.13 -25.27 -10.33
C PRO A 513 -1.46 -23.91 -10.03
N PHE A 514 -1.67 -23.40 -8.83
CA PHE A 514 -0.95 -22.24 -8.34
C PHE A 514 0.53 -22.57 -8.17
N GLU A 515 1.38 -21.77 -8.81
CA GLU A 515 2.84 -21.82 -8.66
C GLU A 515 3.34 -20.45 -8.25
N TYR A 516 3.99 -20.40 -7.09
CA TYR A 516 4.61 -19.19 -6.60
C TYR A 516 5.90 -18.86 -7.37
N SER A 517 6.00 -17.63 -7.84
CA SER A 517 7.22 -17.08 -8.43
C SER A 517 7.92 -16.15 -7.43
N HIS A 518 9.05 -16.58 -6.88
CA HIS A 518 9.85 -15.74 -5.98
C HIS A 518 10.52 -14.60 -6.75
N GLN A 519 10.17 -13.35 -6.44
CA GLN A 519 10.70 -12.16 -7.11
C GLN A 519 11.88 -11.52 -6.36
N GLY A 520 12.37 -12.20 -5.32
CA GLY A 520 13.41 -11.70 -4.42
C GLY A 520 12.86 -11.15 -3.10
N SER A 521 13.80 -10.77 -2.24
CA SER A 521 13.59 -10.22 -0.90
C SER A 521 14.33 -8.90 -0.74
N LEU A 522 13.73 -7.95 -0.01
CA LEU A 522 14.23 -6.60 0.21
C LEU A 522 14.10 -6.24 1.69
N ALA A 523 15.10 -5.58 2.26
CA ALA A 523 15.02 -5.01 3.60
C ALA A 523 15.81 -3.70 3.69
N TYR A 524 15.20 -2.67 4.24
CA TYR A 524 15.91 -1.48 4.70
C TYR A 524 16.72 -1.79 5.96
N ILE A 525 17.92 -1.21 6.09
CA ILE A 525 18.83 -1.50 7.22
C ILE A 525 19.38 -0.23 7.90
N GLY A 526 18.69 0.90 7.77
CA GLY A 526 19.14 2.19 8.32
C GLY A 526 20.14 2.93 7.43
N SER A 527 20.38 4.20 7.75
CA SER A 527 21.38 5.09 7.17
C SER A 527 21.43 5.09 5.63
N GLU A 528 20.24 5.14 5.01
CA GLU A 528 20.07 5.14 3.54
C GLU A 528 20.75 3.93 2.86
N LYS A 529 20.81 2.79 3.56
CA LYS A 529 21.30 1.49 3.06
C LYS A 529 20.16 0.48 3.05
N ALA A 530 20.18 -0.43 2.07
CA ALA A 530 19.26 -1.56 2.00
C ALA A 530 20.00 -2.81 1.53
N VAL A 531 19.40 -3.98 1.76
CA VAL A 531 19.83 -5.26 1.19
C VAL A 531 18.75 -5.80 0.26
N ALA A 532 19.19 -6.40 -0.84
CA ALA A 532 18.33 -7.03 -1.82
C ALA A 532 18.93 -8.38 -2.23
N ASP A 533 18.09 -9.42 -2.24
CA ASP A 533 18.40 -10.73 -2.77
C ASP A 533 17.39 -11.04 -3.88
N ILE A 534 17.81 -10.93 -5.13
CA ILE A 534 16.92 -10.98 -6.30
C ILE A 534 17.26 -12.21 -7.14
N SER A 535 16.26 -13.03 -7.43
CA SER A 535 16.39 -14.11 -8.41
C SER A 535 16.23 -13.55 -9.83
N TRP A 536 17.31 -13.58 -10.62
CA TRP A 536 17.30 -13.11 -12.01
C TRP A 536 17.87 -14.17 -12.95
N LEU A 537 17.06 -14.56 -13.95
CA LEU A 537 17.37 -15.65 -14.88
C LEU A 537 17.69 -16.97 -14.14
N THR A 538 18.96 -17.35 -14.08
CA THR A 538 19.45 -18.59 -13.46
C THR A 538 20.31 -18.36 -12.22
N GLY A 539 20.48 -17.10 -11.79
CA GLY A 539 21.32 -16.74 -10.65
C GLY A 539 20.58 -15.91 -9.60
N ASN A 540 21.09 -15.95 -8.37
CA ASN A 540 20.70 -15.04 -7.30
C ASN A 540 21.69 -13.87 -7.25
N PHE A 541 21.17 -12.65 -7.29
CA PHE A 541 21.94 -11.42 -7.19
C PHE A 541 21.73 -10.81 -5.80
N ALA A 542 22.75 -10.94 -4.96
CA ALA A 542 22.80 -10.35 -3.63
C ALA A 542 23.53 -8.99 -3.69
N THR A 543 22.87 -7.92 -3.26
CA THR A 543 23.44 -6.57 -3.25
C THR A 543 23.06 -5.79 -2.01
N GLY A 544 23.95 -4.92 -1.55
CA GLY A 544 23.77 -4.12 -0.33
C GLY A 544 24.36 -2.71 -0.49
N GLY A 545 23.76 -1.74 0.18
CA GLY A 545 24.25 -0.36 0.27
C GLY A 545 23.31 0.69 -0.33
N THR A 546 23.84 1.88 -0.62
CA THR A 546 23.03 3.05 -0.99
C THR A 546 22.38 2.93 -2.38
N LEU A 547 23.05 2.30 -3.35
CA LEU A 547 22.42 2.02 -4.65
C LEU A 547 21.25 1.05 -4.50
N THR A 548 21.41 0.04 -3.63
CA THR A 548 20.34 -0.90 -3.27
C THR A 548 19.20 -0.20 -2.56
N TYR A 549 19.47 0.82 -1.73
CA TYR A 549 18.42 1.65 -1.12
C TYR A 549 17.59 2.41 -2.16
N PHE A 550 18.21 3.00 -3.19
CA PHE A 550 17.45 3.61 -4.29
C PHE A 550 16.63 2.57 -5.07
N PHE A 551 17.17 1.36 -5.26
CA PHE A 551 16.41 0.25 -5.84
C PHE A 551 15.22 -0.15 -4.96
N TRP A 552 15.42 -0.29 -3.65
CA TRP A 552 14.37 -0.55 -2.65
C TRP A 552 13.25 0.49 -2.77
N ARG A 553 13.58 1.79 -2.78
CA ARG A 553 12.56 2.87 -2.93
C ARG A 553 11.79 2.75 -4.24
N SER A 554 12.49 2.49 -5.35
CA SER A 554 11.87 2.30 -6.66
C SER A 554 10.94 1.09 -6.69
N ALA A 555 11.38 -0.06 -6.15
CA ALA A 555 10.62 -1.29 -6.08
C ALA A 555 9.33 -1.09 -5.26
N TYR A 556 9.43 -0.58 -4.04
CA TYR A 556 8.26 -0.33 -3.19
C TYR A 556 7.30 0.70 -3.76
N LEU A 557 7.81 1.74 -4.44
CA LEU A 557 6.96 2.70 -5.15
C LEU A 557 6.21 2.04 -6.31
N SER A 558 6.84 1.14 -7.06
CA SER A 558 6.17 0.42 -8.15
C SER A 558 5.06 -0.52 -7.62
N MET A 559 5.29 -1.13 -6.45
CA MET A 559 4.37 -2.07 -5.79
C MET A 559 3.20 -1.37 -5.08
N CYS A 560 3.28 -0.07 -4.79
CA CYS A 560 2.19 0.69 -4.20
C CYS A 560 0.87 0.49 -4.97
N PHE A 561 -0.22 0.40 -4.21
CA PHE A 561 -1.51 -0.08 -4.73
C PHE A 561 -2.15 0.85 -5.77
N SER A 562 -2.11 2.16 -5.52
CA SER A 562 -2.71 3.22 -6.35
C SER A 562 -1.72 4.33 -6.72
N THR A 563 -2.04 5.10 -7.77
CA THR A 563 -1.27 6.31 -8.14
C THR A 563 -1.27 7.33 -7.01
N ARG A 564 -2.36 7.41 -6.23
CA ARG A 564 -2.44 8.26 -5.04
C ARG A 564 -1.38 7.88 -4.00
N ASN A 565 -1.29 6.60 -3.61
CA ASN A 565 -0.27 6.15 -2.65
C ASN A 565 1.14 6.47 -3.16
N ARG A 566 1.41 6.23 -4.45
CA ARG A 566 2.72 6.53 -5.05
C ARG A 566 3.10 8.00 -4.90
N VAL A 567 2.20 8.91 -5.25
CA VAL A 567 2.44 10.35 -5.13
C VAL A 567 2.66 10.73 -3.66
N LEU A 568 1.82 10.24 -2.76
CA LEU A 568 1.91 10.59 -1.33
C LEU A 568 3.21 10.07 -0.69
N VAL A 569 3.62 8.84 -0.97
CA VAL A 569 4.89 8.28 -0.47
C VAL A 569 6.09 9.08 -0.99
N VAL A 570 6.08 9.48 -2.27
CA VAL A 570 7.15 10.33 -2.83
C VAL A 570 7.18 11.69 -2.15
N VAL A 571 6.02 12.32 -1.93
CA VAL A 571 5.91 13.59 -1.22
C VAL A 571 6.42 13.47 0.21
N ASP A 572 6.08 12.41 0.93
CA ASP A 572 6.55 12.20 2.30
C ASP A 572 8.06 12.02 2.38
N TRP A 573 8.65 11.26 1.46
CA TRP A 573 10.11 11.14 1.42
C TRP A 573 10.82 12.46 1.07
N ILE A 574 10.22 13.29 0.22
CA ILE A 574 10.76 14.63 -0.09
C ILE A 574 10.61 15.53 1.15
N LYS A 575 9.43 15.51 1.78
CA LYS A 575 9.11 16.28 2.99
C LYS A 575 10.08 15.94 4.12
N SER A 576 10.25 14.66 4.44
CA SER A 576 11.14 14.21 5.51
C SER A 576 12.60 14.57 5.24
N LYS A 577 13.04 14.53 3.97
CA LYS A 577 14.41 14.95 3.61
C LYS A 577 14.61 16.47 3.68
N LEU A 578 13.62 17.26 3.30
CA LEU A 578 13.72 18.73 3.25
C LEU A 578 13.49 19.40 4.60
N PHE A 579 12.53 18.91 5.38
CA PHE A 579 12.09 19.53 6.64
C PHE A 579 12.50 18.74 7.89
N GLY A 580 13.08 17.54 7.72
CA GLY A 580 13.24 16.57 8.80
C GLY A 580 11.95 15.80 9.03
N ARG A 581 12.02 14.80 9.92
CA ARG A 581 10.83 14.09 10.39
C ARG A 581 10.14 14.94 11.45
N ASP A 582 8.82 14.81 11.54
CA ASP A 582 8.09 15.47 12.62
C ASP A 582 8.50 14.84 13.96
N VAL A 583 8.76 15.65 14.97
CA VAL A 583 9.08 15.25 16.35
C VAL A 583 7.91 15.49 17.30
N SER A 584 6.76 15.90 16.78
CA SER A 584 5.51 15.95 17.53
C SER A 584 5.05 14.52 17.92
N ARG A 585 4.29 14.45 19.03
CA ARG A 585 3.78 13.20 19.59
C ARG A 585 2.71 12.53 18.71
N GLU A 586 1.95 13.30 17.93
CA GLU A 586 0.73 12.87 17.22
C GLU A 586 0.81 13.08 15.71
#